data_AF-A0A3Q4GU29-F1
#
_entry.id   AF-A0A3Q4GU29-F1
#
_cell.length_a   1.000
_cell.length_b   1.000
_cell.length_c   1.000
_cell.angle_alpha   90.00
_cell.angle_beta   90.00
_cell.angle_gamma   90.00
#
_symmetry.space_group_name_H-M   'P 1'
#
loop_
_entity.id
_entity.type
_entity.pdbx_description
1 polymer ?
#
loop_
_entity_poly.entity_id
_entity_poly.type
_entity_poly.pdbx_seq_one_letter_code
_entity_poly.pdbx_strand_id
1 'polypeptide(L)'
;MFNENSSASEAGEVACGDGEDNVPVCESKERGFNAAHETPSARFLQAELELNAHLRGLRFSDPVRYIYNPLEYAWDTHRCYVEKYCQAGQKILFLGMNPGPFGMAQTGVPFGEVKSVVDWLKITGEVGRPQNEHPKRRITGLSCTQSEVSGARFWGFFRKLCGDPAVFFQHCFVHNLCPLIFMSDSGKNLTPPELPAAEREALLRLCDIALCQVVEALNVSMVIGVGKVAEQRARRALSAAGVNVRVEGIMHPSPRNPLANKGWEDVAKAKLQELGVLSLLIKTCANQS
;
A
#
# COMPACT_ATOMS: atom_id res chain seq x y z
N MET A 1 71.24 -45.59 -17.97
CA MET A 1 71.22 -45.13 -19.37
C MET A 1 70.34 -43.89 -19.38
N PHE A 2 70.93 -42.69 -19.50
CA PHE A 2 71.07 -41.95 -20.77
C PHE A 2 69.70 -41.64 -21.40
N ASN A 3 69.31 -40.43 -21.82
CA ASN A 3 69.86 -39.05 -21.74
C ASN A 3 68.67 -38.10 -22.11
N GLU A 4 68.67 -36.75 -22.10
CA GLU A 4 69.70 -35.70 -22.00
C GLU A 4 69.08 -34.31 -21.69
N ASN A 5 69.91 -33.29 -21.37
CA ASN A 5 69.89 -31.86 -21.79
C ASN A 5 68.59 -30.98 -21.76
N SER A 6 68.64 -29.66 -21.52
CA SER A 6 69.76 -28.71 -21.29
C SER A 6 69.24 -27.40 -20.65
N SER A 7 70.13 -26.67 -19.94
CA SER A 7 70.27 -25.18 -19.83
C SER A 7 69.03 -24.25 -19.68
N ALA A 8 69.07 -23.13 -18.95
CA ALA A 8 70.21 -22.35 -18.46
C ALA A 8 69.90 -21.63 -17.14
N SER A 9 70.96 -21.23 -16.45
CA SER A 9 70.95 -20.29 -15.33
C SER A 9 70.85 -18.83 -15.79
N GLU A 10 70.13 -18.01 -15.05
CA GLU A 10 70.55 -16.63 -14.81
C GLU A 10 70.22 -16.25 -13.36
N ALA A 11 71.24 -15.74 -12.66
CA ALA A 11 71.15 -15.30 -11.28
C ALA A 11 71.39 -13.79 -11.23
N GLY A 12 70.53 -13.07 -10.52
CA GLY A 12 70.64 -11.63 -10.28
C GLY A 12 70.29 -11.31 -8.83
N GLU A 13 71.33 -11.12 -8.03
CA GLU A 13 71.30 -10.57 -6.66
C GLU A 13 70.77 -9.12 -6.66
N VAL A 14 70.34 -8.45 -5.57
CA VAL A 14 69.97 -8.76 -4.16
C VAL A 14 69.28 -7.48 -3.65
N ALA A 15 68.26 -7.56 -2.79
CA ALA A 15 68.01 -6.55 -1.73
C ALA A 15 66.94 -7.01 -0.73
N CYS A 16 67.24 -6.90 0.56
CA CYS A 16 66.28 -7.12 1.65
C CYS A 16 65.38 -5.89 1.87
N GLY A 17 64.20 -6.09 2.46
CA GLY A 17 63.32 -5.00 2.88
C GLY A 17 62.12 -5.51 3.65
N ASP A 18 62.30 -5.76 4.96
CA ASP A 18 61.17 -6.01 5.87
C ASP A 18 60.33 -4.73 5.99
N GLY A 19 59.01 -4.85 5.84
CA GLY A 19 58.07 -3.75 5.91
C GLY A 19 56.67 -4.24 6.24
N GLU A 20 56.32 -4.21 7.53
CA GLU A 20 54.95 -4.45 8.01
C GLU A 20 54.05 -3.26 7.66
N ASP A 21 53.48 -3.24 6.45
CA ASP A 21 52.50 -2.22 6.07
C ASP A 21 51.14 -2.50 6.74
N ASN A 22 50.91 -1.78 7.84
CA ASN A 22 49.61 -1.60 8.47
C ASN A 22 48.60 -1.00 7.46
N VAL A 23 47.64 -1.80 7.01
CA VAL A 23 46.50 -1.32 6.21
C VAL A 23 45.23 -1.25 7.07
N PRO A 24 44.84 -0.07 7.58
CA PRO A 24 43.60 0.08 8.36
C PRO A 24 42.39 0.19 7.41
N VAL A 25 41.72 -0.93 7.14
CA VAL A 25 40.45 -0.91 6.38
C VAL A 25 39.26 -0.89 7.33
N CYS A 26 38.85 0.35 7.63
CA CYS A 26 37.50 0.78 7.99
C CYS A 26 36.61 -0.21 8.75
N GLU A 27 36.54 -0.03 10.07
CA GLU A 27 35.37 -0.43 10.86
C GLU A 27 34.08 0.05 10.18
N SER A 28 33.24 -0.91 9.77
CA SER A 28 31.90 -0.62 9.31
C SER A 28 31.08 -0.10 10.49
N LYS A 29 31.07 1.23 10.65
CA LYS A 29 30.15 1.90 11.58
C LYS A 29 28.74 1.45 11.30
N GLU A 30 28.21 0.61 12.19
CA GLU A 30 26.78 0.38 12.31
C GLU A 30 26.11 1.75 12.49
N ARG A 31 25.48 2.24 11.44
CA ARG A 31 24.56 3.38 11.55
C ARG A 31 23.38 2.87 12.35
N GLY A 32 23.41 3.09 13.66
CA GLY A 32 22.25 2.85 14.52
C GLY A 32 21.04 3.55 13.94
N PHE A 33 20.10 2.77 13.39
CA PHE A 33 18.84 3.27 12.86
C PHE A 33 18.02 3.77 14.05
N ASN A 34 18.07 5.08 14.27
CA ASN A 34 17.41 5.70 15.41
C ASN A 34 15.92 5.90 15.09
N ALA A 35 15.15 4.81 15.19
CA ALA A 35 13.74 4.69 14.78
C ALA A 35 12.79 5.75 15.41
N ALA A 36 13.25 6.47 16.44
CA ALA A 36 12.54 7.57 17.07
C ALA A 36 12.35 8.84 16.19
N HIS A 37 12.99 8.92 15.02
CA HIS A 37 12.95 10.12 14.16
C HIS A 37 12.29 9.92 12.78
N GLU A 38 11.75 8.76 12.47
CA GLU A 38 11.09 8.51 11.18
C GLU A 38 9.67 9.09 11.14
N THR A 39 9.29 9.67 10.00
CA THR A 39 7.93 10.20 9.79
C THR A 39 6.91 9.06 9.70
N PRO A 40 5.61 9.32 10.01
CA PRO A 40 4.55 8.34 9.78
C PRO A 40 4.56 7.80 8.34
N SER A 41 4.79 8.66 7.34
CA SER A 41 4.93 8.28 5.94
C SER A 41 6.10 7.34 5.64
N ALA A 42 7.26 7.52 6.28
CA ALA A 42 8.41 6.63 6.11
C ALA A 42 8.12 5.24 6.70
N ARG A 43 7.59 5.20 7.95
CA ARG A 43 7.20 3.94 8.61
C ARG A 43 6.09 3.20 7.86
N PHE A 44 5.12 3.94 7.29
CA PHE A 44 4.05 3.40 6.45
C PHE A 44 4.59 2.72 5.19
N LEU A 45 5.41 3.44 4.41
CA LEU A 45 6.03 2.90 3.17
C LEU A 45 6.94 1.71 3.47
N GLN A 46 7.66 1.72 4.60
CA GLN A 46 8.49 0.61 5.02
C GLN A 46 7.66 -0.66 5.30
N ALA A 47 6.53 -0.55 6.01
CA ALA A 47 5.61 -1.67 6.24
C ALA A 47 5.03 -2.24 4.92
N GLU A 48 4.75 -1.39 3.93
CA GLU A 48 4.31 -1.82 2.60
C GLU A 48 5.42 -2.51 1.77
N LEU A 49 6.66 -2.04 1.86
CA LEU A 49 7.82 -2.69 1.24
C LEU A 49 8.10 -4.06 1.86
N GLU A 50 7.98 -4.17 3.18
CA GLU A 50 8.05 -5.44 3.91
C GLU A 50 6.91 -6.38 3.49
N LEU A 51 5.67 -5.90 3.41
CA LEU A 51 4.54 -6.70 2.93
C LEU A 51 4.81 -7.21 1.50
N ASN A 52 5.24 -6.35 0.57
CA ASN A 52 5.61 -6.73 -0.79
C ASN A 52 6.71 -7.81 -0.82
N ALA A 53 7.72 -7.72 0.04
CA ALA A 53 8.75 -8.74 0.14
C ALA A 53 8.19 -10.12 0.52
N HIS A 54 7.29 -10.18 1.52
CA HIS A 54 6.64 -11.43 1.91
C HIS A 54 5.66 -11.96 0.86
N LEU A 55 4.88 -11.08 0.21
CA LEU A 55 3.88 -11.45 -0.79
C LEU A 55 4.50 -12.12 -2.04
N ARG A 56 5.71 -11.73 -2.45
CA ARG A 56 6.46 -12.40 -3.53
C ARG A 56 6.78 -13.89 -3.24
N GLY A 57 6.77 -14.29 -1.97
CA GLY A 57 6.93 -15.68 -1.54
C GLY A 57 5.68 -16.55 -1.76
N LEU A 58 4.49 -15.95 -1.89
CA LEU A 58 3.25 -16.70 -2.05
C LEU A 58 3.10 -17.31 -3.45
N ARG A 59 2.35 -18.40 -3.53
CA ARG A 59 1.89 -19.03 -4.77
C ARG A 59 0.39 -19.21 -4.68
N PHE A 60 -0.28 -19.07 -5.81
CA PHE A 60 -1.72 -19.19 -5.93
C PHE A 60 -2.06 -20.17 -7.05
N SER A 61 -2.98 -21.09 -6.77
CA SER A 61 -3.45 -22.09 -7.72
C SER A 61 -4.74 -21.64 -8.42
N ASP A 62 -5.31 -22.52 -9.23
CA ASP A 62 -6.58 -22.22 -9.91
C ASP A 62 -7.67 -21.84 -8.89
N PRO A 63 -8.49 -20.80 -9.17
CA PRO A 63 -8.67 -20.16 -10.48
C PRO A 63 -7.77 -18.93 -10.75
N VAL A 64 -6.72 -18.67 -9.96
CA VAL A 64 -5.85 -17.49 -10.15
C VAL A 64 -4.89 -17.70 -11.33
N ARG A 65 -4.96 -16.82 -12.34
CA ARG A 65 -4.06 -16.82 -13.49
C ARG A 65 -3.19 -15.58 -13.62
N TYR A 66 -3.67 -14.44 -13.15
CA TYR A 66 -2.93 -13.17 -13.16
C TYR A 66 -3.02 -12.51 -11.79
N ILE A 67 -1.88 -11.96 -11.34
CA ILE A 67 -1.73 -11.25 -10.07
C ILE A 67 -0.99 -9.96 -10.38
N TYR A 68 -1.56 -8.82 -10.02
CA TYR A 68 -0.84 -7.54 -10.13
C TYR A 68 -0.61 -6.96 -8.73
N ASN A 69 0.57 -6.37 -8.52
CA ASN A 69 0.91 -5.60 -7.33
C ASN A 69 1.16 -4.11 -7.69
N PRO A 70 0.15 -3.20 -7.60
CA PRO A 70 0.36 -1.78 -7.85
C PRO A 70 1.39 -1.13 -6.92
N LEU A 71 1.71 -1.70 -5.76
CA LEU A 71 2.80 -1.21 -4.92
C LEU A 71 4.20 -1.56 -5.47
N GLU A 72 4.29 -2.26 -6.60
CA GLU A 72 5.54 -2.45 -7.35
C GLU A 72 5.58 -1.57 -8.61
N TYR A 73 4.59 -1.69 -9.50
CA TYR A 73 4.62 -0.97 -10.80
C TYR A 73 3.99 0.43 -10.78
N ALA A 74 3.20 0.79 -9.77
CA ALA A 74 2.65 2.13 -9.57
C ALA A 74 3.22 2.77 -8.29
N TRP A 75 4.47 2.41 -7.93
CA TRP A 75 5.12 2.86 -6.71
C TRP A 75 5.30 4.38 -6.66
N ASP A 76 5.66 5.04 -7.76
CA ASP A 76 5.92 6.48 -7.77
C ASP A 76 4.66 7.30 -7.43
N THR A 77 3.51 6.96 -8.03
CA THR A 77 2.23 7.60 -7.72
C THR A 77 1.73 7.22 -6.32
N HIS A 78 1.96 5.97 -5.87
CA HIS A 78 1.61 5.56 -4.52
C HIS A 78 2.44 6.30 -3.46
N ARG A 79 3.76 6.35 -3.64
CA ARG A 79 4.69 7.10 -2.78
C ARG A 79 4.35 8.58 -2.74
N CYS A 80 4.06 9.19 -3.90
CA CYS A 80 3.57 10.56 -3.98
C CYS A 80 2.30 10.78 -3.13
N TYR A 81 1.37 9.81 -3.13
CA TYR A 81 0.18 9.84 -2.28
C TYR A 81 0.52 9.76 -0.78
N VAL A 82 1.37 8.81 -0.37
CA VAL A 82 1.72 8.62 1.05
C VAL A 82 2.57 9.78 1.58
N GLU A 83 3.65 10.18 0.90
CA GLU A 83 4.51 11.29 1.36
C GLU A 83 3.74 12.61 1.51
N LYS A 84 2.74 12.83 0.63
CA LYS A 84 1.91 14.02 0.66
C LYS A 84 0.86 13.99 1.77
N TYR A 85 0.23 12.85 2.01
CA TYR A 85 -1.00 12.78 2.82
C TYR A 85 -0.94 11.90 4.08
N CYS A 86 0.10 11.09 4.28
CA CYS A 86 0.31 10.33 5.52
C CYS A 86 1.07 11.19 6.54
N GLN A 87 0.32 11.91 7.37
CA GLN A 87 0.85 12.93 8.28
C GLN A 87 0.52 12.60 9.74
N ALA A 88 1.33 13.09 10.67
CA ALA A 88 1.09 12.91 12.10
C ALA A 88 -0.23 13.58 12.55
N GLY A 89 -0.91 13.00 13.54
CA GLY A 89 -2.16 13.53 14.11
C GLY A 89 -3.45 13.05 13.42
N GLN A 90 -3.33 12.17 12.43
CA GLN A 90 -4.47 11.44 11.86
C GLN A 90 -5.12 10.54 12.93
N LYS A 91 -6.46 10.51 12.95
CA LYS A 91 -7.26 9.80 13.95
C LYS A 91 -7.97 8.58 13.39
N ILE A 92 -8.20 8.56 12.07
CA ILE A 92 -9.06 7.60 11.39
C ILE A 92 -8.34 6.99 10.18
N LEU A 93 -8.33 5.67 10.09
CA LEU A 93 -7.93 4.94 8.88
C LEU A 93 -9.16 4.35 8.19
N PHE A 94 -9.47 4.78 6.97
CA PHE A 94 -10.41 4.08 6.10
C PHE A 94 -9.70 2.91 5.42
N LEU A 95 -10.22 1.70 5.60
CA LEU A 95 -9.62 0.48 5.10
C LEU A 95 -10.51 -0.18 4.03
N GLY A 96 -10.04 -0.18 2.78
CA GLY A 96 -10.62 -0.99 1.71
C GLY A 96 -10.12 -2.44 1.75
N MET A 97 -10.67 -3.30 0.90
CA MET A 97 -10.30 -4.71 0.84
C MET A 97 -9.02 -4.91 0.01
N ASN A 98 -9.07 -4.57 -1.29
CA ASN A 98 -7.95 -4.69 -2.23
C ASN A 98 -8.21 -3.82 -3.48
N PRO A 99 -7.23 -3.59 -4.38
CA PRO A 99 -7.42 -2.80 -5.59
C PRO A 99 -8.57 -3.28 -6.47
N GLY A 100 -9.33 -2.33 -7.02
CA GLY A 100 -10.13 -2.55 -8.22
C GLY A 100 -9.32 -2.28 -9.50
N PRO A 101 -9.74 -2.86 -10.64
CA PRO A 101 -8.96 -2.90 -11.88
C PRO A 101 -8.81 -1.57 -12.61
N PHE A 102 -9.62 -0.55 -12.27
CA PHE A 102 -9.64 0.76 -12.92
C PHE A 102 -9.39 1.93 -11.94
N GLY A 103 -9.25 1.63 -10.65
CA GLY A 103 -8.82 2.54 -9.61
C GLY A 103 -7.36 2.30 -9.23
N MET A 104 -7.12 1.78 -8.02
CA MET A 104 -5.76 1.59 -7.47
C MET A 104 -4.83 0.74 -8.36
N ALA A 105 -5.35 -0.21 -9.15
CA ALA A 105 -4.52 -0.96 -10.10
C ALA A 105 -3.98 -0.09 -11.25
N GLN A 106 -4.59 1.06 -11.55
CA GLN A 106 -4.10 2.01 -12.56
C GLN A 106 -3.31 3.16 -11.95
N THR A 107 -3.55 3.50 -10.68
CA THR A 107 -3.08 4.77 -10.08
C THR A 107 -2.19 4.62 -8.86
N GLY A 108 -2.05 3.42 -8.30
CA GLY A 108 -1.38 3.21 -7.00
C GLY A 108 -2.16 3.71 -5.79
N VAL A 109 -3.19 4.56 -5.95
CA VAL A 109 -3.90 5.19 -4.83
C VAL A 109 -5.12 4.34 -4.39
N PRO A 110 -5.34 4.09 -3.08
CA PRO A 110 -6.54 3.42 -2.58
C PRO A 110 -7.85 4.10 -3.04
N PHE A 111 -8.83 3.31 -3.49
CA PHE A 111 -10.04 3.80 -4.18
C PHE A 111 -9.74 4.78 -5.35
N GLY A 112 -8.54 4.73 -5.90
CA GLY A 112 -7.96 5.79 -6.73
C GLY A 112 -8.46 5.81 -8.16
N GLU A 113 -9.72 6.20 -8.35
CA GLU A 113 -10.27 6.54 -9.66
C GLU A 113 -9.49 7.72 -10.27
N VAL A 114 -9.11 7.58 -11.55
CA VAL A 114 -8.12 8.46 -12.21
C VAL A 114 -8.45 9.93 -12.09
N LYS A 115 -9.71 10.33 -12.37
CA LYS A 115 -10.10 11.74 -12.30
C LYS A 115 -9.98 12.30 -10.89
N SER A 116 -10.35 11.52 -9.88
CA SER A 116 -10.23 11.90 -8.47
C SER A 116 -8.76 12.03 -8.04
N VAL A 117 -7.90 11.11 -8.49
CA VAL A 117 -6.46 11.08 -8.21
C VAL A 117 -5.74 12.28 -8.84
N VAL A 118 -6.01 12.57 -10.11
CA VAL A 118 -5.34 13.64 -10.87
C VAL A 118 -5.95 15.01 -10.56
N ASP A 119 -7.28 15.16 -10.61
CA ASP A 119 -7.92 16.49 -10.53
C ASP A 119 -8.05 17.00 -9.09
N TRP A 120 -8.20 16.12 -8.10
CA TRP A 120 -8.50 16.52 -6.72
C TRP A 120 -7.36 16.18 -5.74
N LEU A 121 -6.89 14.93 -5.72
CA LEU A 121 -5.73 14.55 -4.90
C LEU A 121 -4.41 15.10 -5.44
N LYS A 122 -4.37 15.55 -6.71
CA LYS A 122 -3.17 16.09 -7.39
C LYS A 122 -1.95 15.18 -7.19
N ILE A 123 -2.13 13.88 -7.47
CA ILE A 123 -1.04 12.89 -7.44
C ILE A 123 -0.44 12.79 -8.84
N THR A 124 0.88 12.67 -8.88
CA THR A 124 1.71 12.60 -10.09
C THR A 124 2.77 11.53 -9.92
N GLY A 125 3.27 10.98 -11.01
CA GLY A 125 4.30 9.94 -11.02
C GLY A 125 4.12 9.02 -12.22
N GLU A 126 5.14 8.23 -12.51
CA GLU A 126 5.07 7.21 -13.55
C GLU A 126 4.30 5.98 -13.07
N VAL A 127 3.69 5.26 -14.01
CA VAL A 127 3.05 3.97 -13.76
C VAL A 127 3.54 2.99 -14.81
N GLY A 128 4.34 2.03 -14.37
CA GLY A 128 4.81 0.89 -15.15
C GLY A 128 3.72 -0.14 -15.38
N ARG A 129 4.12 -1.40 -15.60
CA ARG A 129 3.21 -2.52 -15.86
C ARG A 129 3.62 -3.76 -15.07
N PRO A 130 2.67 -4.61 -14.65
CA PRO A 130 2.98 -5.92 -14.10
C PRO A 130 3.58 -6.84 -15.19
N GLN A 131 4.41 -7.80 -14.78
CA GLN A 131 5.19 -8.65 -15.69
C GLN A 131 4.34 -9.47 -16.68
N ASN A 132 3.13 -9.87 -16.27
CA ASN A 132 2.21 -10.67 -17.07
C ASN A 132 0.82 -10.02 -17.05
N GLU A 133 0.47 -9.28 -18.11
CA GLU A 133 -0.83 -8.61 -18.23
C GLU A 133 -1.89 -9.48 -18.91
N HIS A 134 -3.09 -9.54 -18.33
CA HIS A 134 -4.25 -10.07 -19.05
C HIS A 134 -4.75 -9.04 -20.09
N PRO A 135 -4.98 -9.42 -21.37
CA PRO A 135 -5.31 -8.48 -22.45
C PRO A 135 -6.51 -7.55 -22.22
N LYS A 136 -7.52 -7.97 -21.42
CA LYS A 136 -8.71 -7.13 -21.07
C LYS A 136 -8.52 -6.30 -19.79
N ARG A 137 -7.32 -6.30 -19.21
CA ARG A 137 -6.97 -5.70 -17.91
C ARG A 137 -5.56 -5.07 -17.97
N ARG A 138 -5.28 -4.35 -19.06
CA ARG A 138 -4.02 -3.62 -19.22
C ARG A 138 -3.92 -2.47 -18.22
N ILE A 139 -2.70 -2.18 -17.79
CA ILE A 139 -2.35 -0.99 -17.02
C ILE A 139 -1.96 0.11 -18.01
N THR A 140 -2.70 1.21 -17.95
CA THR A 140 -2.51 2.42 -18.76
C THR A 140 -2.25 3.65 -17.88
N GLY A 141 -1.96 3.43 -16.59
CA GLY A 141 -1.58 4.47 -15.65
C GLY A 141 -2.65 5.53 -15.44
N LEU A 142 -2.19 6.75 -15.20
CA LEU A 142 -3.02 7.96 -15.09
C LEU A 142 -3.71 8.35 -16.43
N SER A 143 -3.45 7.62 -17.53
CA SER A 143 -4.17 7.76 -18.81
C SER A 143 -5.33 6.77 -18.98
N CYS A 144 -5.66 5.96 -17.97
CA CYS A 144 -6.82 5.06 -18.03
C CYS A 144 -8.14 5.85 -18.16
N THR A 145 -8.88 5.59 -19.25
CA THR A 145 -10.15 6.26 -19.57
C THR A 145 -11.37 5.63 -18.89
N GLN A 146 -11.22 4.45 -18.27
CA GLN A 146 -12.28 3.80 -17.51
C GLN A 146 -12.32 4.35 -16.08
N SER A 147 -13.48 4.83 -15.64
CA SER A 147 -13.69 5.33 -14.28
C SER A 147 -14.15 4.21 -13.34
N GLU A 148 -13.47 4.04 -12.21
CA GLU A 148 -13.87 3.09 -11.18
C GLU A 148 -14.99 3.65 -10.30
N VAL A 149 -16.22 3.18 -10.52
CA VAL A 149 -17.43 3.65 -9.80
C VAL A 149 -17.29 3.65 -8.27
N SER A 150 -16.61 2.65 -7.70
CA SER A 150 -16.34 2.59 -6.25
C SER A 150 -15.49 3.79 -5.80
N GLY A 151 -14.43 4.10 -6.55
CA GLY A 151 -13.50 5.20 -6.27
C GLY A 151 -14.11 6.57 -6.52
N ALA A 152 -14.81 6.74 -7.65
CA ALA A 152 -15.53 7.96 -7.99
C ALA A 152 -16.56 8.34 -6.92
N ARG A 153 -17.29 7.35 -6.37
CA ARG A 153 -18.22 7.56 -5.24
C ARG A 153 -17.48 7.93 -3.96
N PHE A 154 -16.44 7.18 -3.59
CA PHE A 154 -15.68 7.39 -2.36
C PHE A 154 -15.02 8.78 -2.31
N TRP A 155 -14.19 9.10 -3.30
CA TRP A 155 -13.50 10.39 -3.34
C TRP A 155 -14.43 11.54 -3.75
N GLY A 156 -15.44 11.30 -4.58
CA GLY A 156 -16.48 12.29 -4.89
C GLY A 156 -17.25 12.75 -3.66
N PHE A 157 -17.58 11.84 -2.74
CA PHE A 157 -18.21 12.16 -1.47
C PHE A 157 -17.31 13.04 -0.59
N PHE A 158 -16.06 12.65 -0.35
CA PHE A 158 -15.16 13.45 0.48
C PHE A 158 -14.78 14.79 -0.17
N ARG A 159 -14.70 14.86 -1.50
CA ARG A 159 -14.56 16.12 -2.24
C ARG A 159 -15.74 17.07 -2.01
N LYS A 160 -16.99 16.57 -2.06
CA LYS A 160 -18.18 17.38 -1.75
C LYS A 160 -18.20 17.86 -0.29
N LEU A 161 -17.78 17.01 0.64
CA LEU A 161 -17.82 17.29 2.08
C LEU A 161 -16.72 18.26 2.54
N CYS A 162 -15.49 18.05 2.06
CA CYS A 162 -14.29 18.71 2.57
C CYS A 162 -13.84 19.90 1.69
N GLY A 163 -14.21 19.87 0.40
CA GLY A 163 -13.76 20.81 -0.64
C GLY A 163 -12.30 20.57 -1.04
N ASP A 164 -11.39 20.76 -0.09
CA ASP A 164 -9.93 20.58 -0.22
C ASP A 164 -9.51 19.22 0.36
N PRO A 165 -8.63 18.44 -0.31
CA PRO A 165 -8.15 17.18 0.25
C PRO A 165 -7.41 17.34 1.60
N ALA A 166 -6.73 18.48 1.85
CA ALA A 166 -6.00 18.69 3.10
C ALA A 166 -6.92 18.66 4.34
N VAL A 167 -8.20 19.08 4.20
CA VAL A 167 -9.20 19.00 5.29
C VAL A 167 -9.53 17.54 5.63
N PHE A 168 -9.62 16.66 4.63
CA PHE A 168 -9.79 15.23 4.87
C PHE A 168 -8.54 14.63 5.52
N PHE A 169 -7.35 14.89 4.94
CA PHE A 169 -6.11 14.28 5.38
C PHE A 169 -5.55 14.82 6.71
N GLN A 170 -6.06 15.96 7.21
CA GLN A 170 -5.76 16.44 8.56
C GLN A 170 -6.12 15.41 9.65
N HIS A 171 -7.14 14.58 9.42
CA HIS A 171 -7.65 13.64 10.42
C HIS A 171 -7.86 12.21 9.91
N CYS A 172 -7.89 11.99 8.59
CA CYS A 172 -8.19 10.69 7.99
C CYS A 172 -7.10 10.25 7.01
N PHE A 173 -6.80 8.95 6.96
CA PHE A 173 -6.02 8.34 5.88
C PHE A 173 -6.80 7.20 5.22
N VAL A 174 -6.34 6.71 4.06
CA VAL A 174 -7.00 5.62 3.32
C VAL A 174 -5.97 4.60 2.86
N HIS A 175 -6.26 3.32 3.09
CA HIS A 175 -5.39 2.20 2.70
C HIS A 175 -6.25 0.99 2.27
N ASN A 176 -5.62 -0.06 1.76
CA ASN A 176 -6.26 -1.34 1.43
C ASN A 176 -5.62 -2.45 2.26
N LEU A 177 -6.42 -3.34 2.84
CA LEU A 177 -5.91 -4.49 3.60
C LEU A 177 -4.92 -5.34 2.80
N CYS A 178 -5.20 -5.58 1.52
CA CYS A 178 -4.36 -6.35 0.62
C CYS A 178 -4.00 -5.51 -0.61
N PRO A 179 -2.72 -5.37 -0.99
CA PRO A 179 -2.32 -4.60 -2.17
C PRO A 179 -2.53 -5.38 -3.47
N LEU A 180 -2.78 -6.69 -3.44
CA LEU A 180 -2.86 -7.51 -4.65
C LEU A 180 -4.25 -7.50 -5.30
N ILE A 181 -4.28 -7.55 -6.63
CA ILE A 181 -5.48 -7.86 -7.42
C ILE A 181 -5.28 -9.17 -8.17
N PHE A 182 -6.27 -10.05 -8.07
CA PHE A 182 -6.26 -11.41 -8.62
C PHE A 182 -7.28 -11.53 -9.76
N MET A 183 -6.94 -12.25 -10.82
CA MET A 183 -7.82 -12.50 -11.95
C MET A 183 -7.69 -13.93 -12.47
N SER A 184 -8.82 -14.49 -12.93
CA SER A 184 -8.83 -15.76 -13.68
C SER A 184 -8.33 -15.59 -15.11
N ASP A 185 -8.20 -16.70 -15.86
CA ASP A 185 -7.74 -16.68 -17.26
C ASP A 185 -8.52 -15.65 -18.11
N SER A 186 -9.85 -15.66 -18.00
CA SER A 186 -10.75 -14.74 -18.72
C SER A 186 -10.66 -13.26 -18.34
N GLY A 187 -9.85 -12.91 -17.33
CA GLY A 187 -9.75 -11.57 -16.75
C GLY A 187 -10.89 -11.19 -15.81
N LYS A 188 -11.69 -12.15 -15.34
CA LYS A 188 -12.65 -11.92 -14.25
C LYS A 188 -11.85 -11.62 -12.98
N ASN A 189 -12.15 -10.50 -12.31
CA ASN A 189 -11.59 -10.18 -11.00
C ASN A 189 -12.03 -11.23 -9.96
N LEU A 190 -11.05 -11.76 -9.22
CA LEU A 190 -11.24 -12.61 -8.05
C LEU A 190 -10.95 -11.78 -6.80
N THR A 191 -11.90 -11.73 -5.87
CA THR A 191 -11.72 -11.11 -4.56
C THR A 191 -11.09 -12.10 -3.58
N PRO A 192 -10.43 -11.67 -2.48
CA PRO A 192 -9.82 -12.60 -1.53
C PRO A 192 -10.76 -13.71 -1.02
N PRO A 193 -12.08 -13.50 -0.78
CA PRO A 193 -13.00 -14.59 -0.45
C PRO A 193 -13.18 -15.67 -1.53
N GLU A 194 -12.96 -15.34 -2.82
CA GLU A 194 -13.03 -16.27 -3.96
C GLU A 194 -11.74 -17.10 -4.15
N LEU A 195 -10.70 -16.87 -3.35
CA LEU A 195 -9.45 -17.63 -3.38
C LEU A 195 -9.54 -18.96 -2.59
N PRO A 196 -8.75 -19.99 -2.95
CA PRO A 196 -8.60 -21.21 -2.17
C PRO A 196 -8.30 -20.92 -0.69
N ALA A 197 -8.97 -21.62 0.23
CA ALA A 197 -9.00 -21.23 1.64
C ALA A 197 -7.61 -21.16 2.30
N ALA A 198 -6.72 -22.11 2.01
CA ALA A 198 -5.36 -22.12 2.56
C ALA A 198 -4.52 -20.94 2.06
N GLU A 199 -4.59 -20.62 0.76
CA GLU A 199 -3.89 -19.51 0.13
C GLU A 199 -4.43 -18.16 0.62
N ARG A 200 -5.76 -18.05 0.73
CA ARG A 200 -6.44 -16.88 1.31
C ARG A 200 -5.98 -16.60 2.73
N GLU A 201 -5.94 -17.60 3.60
CA GLU A 201 -5.48 -17.38 4.98
C GLU A 201 -3.97 -17.16 5.07
N ALA A 202 -3.15 -17.70 4.15
CA ALA A 202 -1.73 -17.37 4.07
C ALA A 202 -1.50 -15.90 3.66
N LEU A 203 -2.19 -15.45 2.61
CA LEU A 203 -2.23 -14.06 2.17
C LEU A 203 -2.68 -13.12 3.29
N LEU A 204 -3.85 -13.39 3.87
CA LEU A 204 -4.44 -12.49 4.84
C LEU A 204 -3.68 -12.45 6.17
N ARG A 205 -2.94 -13.50 6.57
CA ARG A 205 -2.02 -13.39 7.72
C ARG A 205 -0.92 -12.36 7.51
N LEU A 206 -0.34 -12.26 6.31
CA LEU A 206 0.68 -11.25 6.01
C LEU A 206 0.07 -9.84 5.99
N CYS A 207 -1.10 -9.69 5.38
CA CYS A 207 -1.88 -8.45 5.41
C CYS A 207 -2.31 -8.04 6.83
N ASP A 208 -2.70 -8.98 7.68
CA ASP A 208 -3.08 -8.74 9.08
C ASP A 208 -1.87 -8.19 9.88
N ILE A 209 -0.65 -8.71 9.66
CA ILE A 209 0.59 -8.20 10.28
C ILE A 209 0.89 -6.77 9.80
N ALA A 210 0.90 -6.55 8.49
CA ALA A 210 1.17 -5.23 7.91
C ALA A 210 0.14 -4.19 8.38
N LEU A 211 -1.15 -4.54 8.45
CA LEU A 211 -2.17 -3.65 8.98
C LEU A 211 -1.87 -3.19 10.41
N CYS A 212 -1.32 -4.05 11.26
CA CYS A 212 -0.93 -3.66 12.62
C CYS A 212 0.22 -2.64 12.61
N GLN A 213 1.28 -2.88 11.80
CA GLN A 213 2.38 -1.93 11.61
C GLN A 213 1.88 -0.59 11.06
N VAL A 214 0.97 -0.61 10.09
CA VAL A 214 0.39 0.60 9.46
C VAL A 214 -0.47 1.41 10.45
N VAL A 215 -1.30 0.73 11.25
CA VAL A 215 -2.12 1.38 12.30
C VAL A 215 -1.24 2.01 13.38
N GLU A 216 -0.13 1.35 13.76
CA GLU A 216 0.84 1.88 14.71
C GLU A 216 1.64 3.07 14.14
N ALA A 217 2.07 2.99 12.88
CA ALA A 217 2.79 4.06 12.18
C ALA A 217 1.95 5.36 12.07
N LEU A 218 0.65 5.22 11.81
CA LEU A 218 -0.30 6.34 11.77
C LEU A 218 -0.76 6.80 13.16
N ASN A 219 -0.66 5.93 14.18
CA ASN A 219 -1.20 6.12 15.53
C ASN A 219 -2.70 6.53 15.55
N VAL A 220 -3.51 5.87 14.72
CA VAL A 220 -4.96 6.15 14.60
C VAL A 220 -5.76 5.56 15.76
N SER A 221 -6.79 6.27 16.21
CA SER A 221 -7.70 5.80 17.26
C SER A 221 -8.90 4.99 16.73
N MET A 222 -9.18 5.08 15.42
CA MET A 222 -10.27 4.34 14.78
C MET A 222 -9.87 3.79 13.40
N VAL A 223 -10.28 2.56 13.10
CA VAL A 223 -10.27 1.99 11.74
C VAL A 223 -11.71 1.82 11.25
N ILE A 224 -12.01 2.32 10.06
CA ILE A 224 -13.32 2.21 9.41
C ILE A 224 -13.19 1.31 8.18
N GLY A 225 -13.67 0.08 8.30
CA GLY A 225 -13.75 -0.86 7.19
C GLY A 225 -14.77 -0.43 6.13
N VAL A 226 -14.32 -0.24 4.90
CA VAL A 226 -15.19 0.08 3.76
C VAL A 226 -15.74 -1.24 3.21
N GLY A 227 -16.83 -1.71 3.82
CA GLY A 227 -17.43 -3.02 3.57
C GLY A 227 -16.98 -4.10 4.57
N LYS A 228 -17.81 -5.15 4.68
CA LYS A 228 -17.73 -6.12 5.78
C LYS A 228 -16.44 -6.93 5.85
N VAL A 229 -15.81 -7.25 4.71
CA VAL A 229 -14.54 -8.01 4.70
C VAL A 229 -13.41 -7.22 5.38
N ALA A 230 -13.25 -5.95 5.03
CA ALA A 230 -12.23 -5.08 5.61
C ALA A 230 -12.51 -4.82 7.11
N GLU A 231 -13.77 -4.54 7.48
CA GLU A 231 -14.18 -4.37 8.88
C GLU A 231 -13.85 -5.61 9.73
N GLN A 232 -14.28 -6.80 9.28
CA GLN A 232 -14.11 -8.04 10.04
C GLN A 232 -12.64 -8.47 10.15
N ARG A 233 -11.85 -8.29 9.08
CA ARG A 233 -10.42 -8.60 9.12
C ARG A 233 -9.64 -7.64 10.00
N ALA A 234 -9.88 -6.33 9.89
CA ALA A 234 -9.28 -5.35 10.79
C ALA A 234 -9.61 -5.62 12.27
N ARG A 235 -10.88 -5.91 12.58
CA ARG A 235 -11.32 -6.24 13.94
C ARG A 235 -10.59 -7.47 14.49
N ARG A 236 -10.43 -8.52 13.67
CA ARG A 236 -9.72 -9.74 14.03
C ARG A 236 -8.22 -9.52 14.21
N ALA A 237 -7.56 -8.85 13.26
CA ALA A 237 -6.11 -8.61 13.27
C ALA A 237 -5.69 -7.77 14.49
N LEU A 238 -6.31 -6.59 14.65
CA LEU A 238 -5.96 -5.65 15.71
C LEU A 238 -6.28 -6.22 17.10
N SER A 239 -7.40 -6.94 17.25
CA SER A 239 -7.73 -7.60 18.52
C SER A 239 -6.77 -8.75 18.85
N ALA A 240 -6.31 -9.53 17.86
CA ALA A 240 -5.33 -10.60 18.08
C ALA A 240 -3.93 -10.07 18.43
N ALA A 241 -3.58 -8.88 17.92
CA ALA A 241 -2.34 -8.18 18.24
C ALA A 241 -2.42 -7.34 19.55
N GLY A 242 -3.58 -7.29 20.23
CA GLY A 242 -3.77 -6.48 21.44
C GLY A 242 -3.79 -4.95 21.19
N VAL A 243 -3.96 -4.52 19.93
CA VAL A 243 -3.94 -3.11 19.54
C VAL A 243 -5.27 -2.45 19.91
N ASN A 244 -5.23 -1.51 20.86
CA ASN A 244 -6.42 -0.82 21.39
C ASN A 244 -6.93 0.28 20.43
N VAL A 245 -7.59 -0.13 19.35
CA VAL A 245 -8.15 0.75 18.32
C VAL A 245 -9.61 0.39 18.04
N ARG A 246 -10.48 1.40 17.97
CA ARG A 246 -11.91 1.18 17.67
C ARG A 246 -12.09 0.77 16.21
N VAL A 247 -12.66 -0.41 15.96
CA VAL A 247 -12.99 -0.85 14.60
C VAL A 247 -14.48 -0.72 14.32
N GLU A 248 -14.81 -0.05 13.22
CA GLU A 248 -16.16 0.24 12.74
C GLU A 248 -16.27 -0.06 11.24
N GLY A 249 -17.48 0.00 10.69
CA GLY A 249 -17.71 -0.25 9.26
C GLY A 249 -18.70 0.71 8.61
N ILE A 250 -18.45 1.04 7.35
CA ILE A 250 -19.41 1.70 6.45
C ILE A 250 -19.77 0.78 5.27
N MET A 251 -20.88 1.08 4.59
CA MET A 251 -21.27 0.37 3.37
C MET A 251 -20.20 0.55 2.28
N HIS A 252 -19.89 -0.50 1.51
CA HIS A 252 -18.98 -0.37 0.36
C HIS A 252 -19.68 0.33 -0.82
N PRO A 253 -19.05 1.30 -1.52
CA PRO A 253 -19.63 2.05 -2.64
C PRO A 253 -19.86 1.25 -3.94
N SER A 254 -19.68 -0.07 -3.94
CA SER A 254 -19.61 -0.86 -5.19
C SER A 254 -20.97 -0.91 -5.90
N PRO A 255 -21.03 -0.76 -7.24
CA PRO A 255 -22.28 -0.92 -7.98
C PRO A 255 -22.85 -2.35 -7.93
N ARG A 256 -22.07 -3.34 -7.48
CA ARG A 256 -22.56 -4.70 -7.19
C ARG A 256 -23.52 -4.76 -5.99
N ASN A 257 -23.54 -3.73 -5.13
CA ASN A 257 -24.47 -3.63 -4.02
C ASN A 257 -25.71 -2.80 -4.44
N PRO A 258 -26.92 -3.40 -4.52
CA PRO A 258 -28.12 -2.67 -4.93
C PRO A 258 -28.47 -1.48 -4.04
N LEU A 259 -28.12 -1.52 -2.75
CA LEU A 259 -28.35 -0.39 -1.83
C LEU A 259 -27.43 0.79 -2.13
N ALA A 260 -26.17 0.54 -2.51
CA ALA A 260 -25.24 1.60 -2.89
C ALA A 260 -25.69 2.37 -4.14
N ASN A 261 -26.46 1.72 -5.02
CA ASN A 261 -27.04 2.34 -6.20
C ASN A 261 -28.28 3.21 -5.91
N LYS A 262 -28.86 3.11 -4.71
CA LYS A 262 -30.04 3.89 -4.28
C LYS A 262 -29.70 5.15 -3.46
N GLY A 263 -28.43 5.39 -3.14
CA GLY A 263 -28.00 6.53 -2.32
C GLY A 263 -26.84 6.21 -1.38
N TRP A 264 -25.69 5.74 -1.90
CA TRP A 264 -24.55 5.41 -1.06
C TRP A 264 -24.05 6.58 -0.21
N GLU A 265 -24.02 7.80 -0.77
CA GLU A 265 -23.50 8.99 -0.07
C GLU A 265 -24.28 9.31 1.20
N ASP A 266 -25.61 9.21 1.18
CA ASP A 266 -26.45 9.49 2.35
C ASP A 266 -26.28 8.43 3.44
N VAL A 267 -26.20 7.15 3.06
CA VAL A 267 -25.95 6.04 4.00
C VAL A 267 -24.56 6.15 4.64
N ALA A 268 -23.54 6.50 3.85
CA ALA A 268 -22.19 6.74 4.35
C ALA A 268 -22.16 7.96 5.29
N LYS A 269 -22.78 9.08 4.91
CA LYS A 269 -22.88 10.29 5.72
C LYS A 269 -23.57 10.03 7.06
N ALA A 270 -24.72 9.36 7.07
CA ALA A 270 -25.43 9.03 8.29
C ALA A 270 -24.58 8.19 9.26
N LYS A 271 -23.88 7.16 8.75
CA LYS A 271 -22.98 6.35 9.58
C LYS A 271 -21.76 7.15 10.08
N LEU A 272 -21.16 8.00 9.25
CA LEU A 272 -20.06 8.88 9.69
C LEU A 272 -20.51 9.93 10.72
N GLN A 273 -21.79 10.32 10.72
CA GLN A 273 -22.36 11.18 11.75
C GLN A 273 -22.51 10.43 13.08
N GLU A 274 -23.08 9.22 13.05
CA GLU A 274 -23.21 8.31 14.20
C GLU A 274 -21.86 8.00 14.85
N LEU A 275 -20.80 7.84 14.05
CA LEU A 275 -19.44 7.60 14.50
C LEU A 275 -18.70 8.85 15.00
N GLY A 276 -19.29 10.05 14.90
CA GLY A 276 -18.66 11.31 15.29
C GLY A 276 -17.55 11.78 14.35
N VAL A 277 -17.51 11.29 13.11
CA VAL A 277 -16.45 11.56 12.13
C VAL A 277 -16.70 12.84 11.34
N LEU A 278 -17.97 13.17 11.05
CA LEU A 278 -18.29 14.35 10.22
C LEU A 278 -17.82 15.68 10.84
N SER A 279 -17.77 15.79 12.17
CA SER A 279 -17.26 16.99 12.86
C SER A 279 -15.76 17.23 12.67
N LEU A 280 -15.00 16.21 12.24
CA LEU A 280 -13.59 16.34 11.86
C LEU A 280 -13.41 16.74 10.39
N LEU A 281 -14.43 16.53 9.54
CA LEU A 281 -14.34 16.68 8.07
C LEU A 281 -15.03 17.92 7.53
N ILE A 282 -15.86 18.57 8.35
CA ILE A 282 -16.50 19.84 8.03
C ILE A 282 -15.63 20.95 8.63
N LYS A 283 -15.25 21.94 7.83
CA LYS A 283 -14.69 23.19 8.37
C LYS A 283 -15.75 23.81 9.30
N THR A 284 -15.52 23.76 10.61
CA THR A 284 -16.22 24.67 11.50
C THR A 284 -15.89 26.08 11.05
N CYS A 285 -16.90 26.83 10.62
CA CYS A 285 -16.81 28.29 10.66
C CYS A 285 -16.61 28.65 12.13
N ALA A 286 -15.37 28.88 12.54
CA ALA A 286 -15.08 29.54 13.80
C ALA A 286 -15.86 30.85 13.76
N ASN A 287 -16.74 31.05 14.74
CA ASN A 287 -17.54 32.27 14.84
C ASN A 287 -16.58 33.46 14.79
N GLN A 288 -16.75 34.33 13.79
CA GLN A 288 -16.20 35.67 13.86
C GLN A 288 -17.05 36.44 14.87
N SER A 289 -16.57 36.47 16.11
CA SER A 289 -16.95 37.40 17.16
C SER A 289 -15.98 38.57 17.17
#